data_AF-D1CGD7-F1
#
_entry.id   AF-D1CGD7-F1
#
_cell.length_a   1.000
_cell.length_b   1.000
_cell.length_c   1.000
_cell.angle_alpha   90.00
_cell.angle_beta   90.00
_cell.angle_gamma   90.00
#
_symmetry.space_group_name_H-M   'P 1'
#
loop_
_entity.id
_entity.type
_entity.pdbx_description
1 polymer ?
#
loop_
_entity_poly.entity_id
_entity_poly.type
_entity_poly.pdbx_seq_one_letter_code
_entity_poly.pdbx_strand_id
1 'polypeptide(L)'
;MTVIVVEKVPASVRGELTRWLLEPRTGVFVGRPSALVRDKLWELVCQRIVERTGPEEMGGAVMIYTSDNEQGFEMRIFGDTSRDLVDFEGLWLVKV
;
A
#
# COMPACT_ATOMS: atom_id res chain seq x y z
N MET A 1 -10.27 -7.84 4.37
CA MET A 1 -8.88 -8.24 4.10
C MET A 1 -8.10 -6.99 3.74
N THR A 2 -6.81 -6.91 4.06
CA THR A 2 -5.89 -5.86 3.59
C THR A 2 -4.62 -6.51 3.04
N VAL A 3 -4.15 -6.04 1.89
CA VAL A 3 -2.86 -6.36 1.28
C VAL A 3 -2.10 -5.05 1.12
N ILE A 4 -0.84 -5.01 1.55
CA ILE A 4 0.06 -3.87 1.31
C ILE A 4 1.27 -4.40 0.54
N VAL A 5 1.54 -3.81 -0.62
CA VAL A 5 2.73 -4.05 -1.42
C VAL A 5 3.64 -2.84 -1.31
N VAL A 6 4.92 -3.05 -1.07
CA VAL A 6 5.92 -1.98 -0.95
C VAL A 6 7.16 -2.31 -1.79
N GLU A 7 7.67 -1.30 -2.47
CA GLU A 7 8.83 -1.38 -3.35
C GLU A 7 9.85 -0.30 -2.97
N LYS A 8 11.14 -0.66 -2.94
CA LYS A 8 12.25 0.25 -2.55
C LYS A 8 12.03 0.97 -1.20
N VAL A 9 11.46 0.28 -0.22
CA VAL A 9 11.25 0.82 1.14
C VAL A 9 12.32 0.35 2.14
N PRO A 10 12.64 1.15 3.17
CA PRO A 10 13.58 0.74 4.21
C PRO A 10 13.16 -0.53 4.96
N ALA A 11 14.13 -1.29 5.44
CA ALA A 11 13.88 -2.51 6.22
C ALA A 11 13.10 -2.25 7.52
N SER A 12 13.24 -1.05 8.11
CA SER A 12 12.47 -0.64 9.29
C SER A 12 10.97 -0.66 9.02
N VAL A 13 10.52 -0.14 7.87
CA VAL A 13 9.10 -0.10 7.47
C VAL A 13 8.53 -1.51 7.38
N ARG A 14 9.27 -2.43 6.73
CA ARG A 14 8.89 -3.85 6.65
C ARG A 14 8.72 -4.45 8.06
N GLY A 15 9.65 -4.17 8.96
CA GLY A 15 9.56 -4.59 10.36
C GLY A 15 8.43 -3.93 11.16
N GLU A 16 7.91 -2.77 10.75
CA GLU A 16 6.71 -2.18 11.35
C GLU A 16 5.44 -2.90 10.89
N LEU A 17 5.38 -3.22 9.59
CA LEU A 17 4.25 -3.94 8.99
C LEU A 17 4.12 -5.38 9.52
N THR A 18 5.23 -6.10 9.74
CA THR A 18 5.18 -7.48 10.27
C THR A 18 4.59 -7.60 11.67
N ARG A 19 4.45 -6.49 12.42
CA ARG A 19 3.79 -6.49 13.73
C ARG A 19 2.27 -6.72 13.63
N TRP A 20 1.70 -6.46 12.45
CA TRP A 20 0.25 -6.52 12.21
C TRP A 20 -0.13 -7.44 11.05
N LEU A 21 0.78 -7.64 10.10
CA LEU A 21 0.55 -8.35 8.84
C LEU A 21 1.58 -9.47 8.67
N LEU A 22 1.25 -10.48 7.88
CA LEU A 22 2.18 -11.54 7.48
C LEU A 22 2.80 -11.19 6.14
N GLU A 23 4.10 -11.48 5.95
CA GLU A 23 4.84 -11.23 4.71
C GLU A 23 5.03 -12.55 3.90
N PRO A 24 4.04 -13.02 3.11
CA PRO A 24 4.18 -14.25 2.34
C PRO A 24 5.24 -14.17 1.23
N ARG A 25 5.56 -12.96 0.78
CA ARG A 25 6.61 -12.67 -0.21
C ARG A 25 7.24 -11.35 0.14
N THR A 26 8.53 -11.18 -0.19
CA THR A 26 9.25 -9.92 0.04
C THR A 26 8.45 -8.73 -0.47
N GLY A 27 8.18 -7.77 0.41
CA GLY A 27 7.44 -6.56 0.10
C GLY A 27 5.92 -6.73 -0.01
N VAL A 28 5.37 -7.92 0.19
CA VAL A 28 3.92 -8.19 0.14
C VAL A 28 3.45 -8.58 1.53
N PHE A 29 2.54 -7.78 2.09
CA PHE A 29 2.02 -7.94 3.44
C PHE A 29 0.51 -8.20 3.39
N VAL A 30 0.01 -9.19 4.14
CA VAL A 30 -1.40 -9.60 4.12
C VAL A 30 -1.93 -9.73 5.55
N GLY A 31 -3.14 -9.24 5.81
CA GLY A 31 -3.79 -9.39 7.11
C GLY A 31 -5.21 -8.84 7.16
N ARG A 32 -5.80 -8.82 8.35
CA ARG A 32 -7.17 -8.31 8.57
C ARG A 32 -7.22 -7.33 9.75
N PRO A 33 -6.49 -6.20 9.69
CA PRO A 33 -6.64 -5.12 10.67
C PRO A 33 -8.04 -4.47 10.57
N SER A 34 -8.45 -3.77 11.63
CA SER A 34 -9.61 -2.87 11.57
C SER A 34 -9.34 -1.70 10.62
N ALA A 35 -10.39 -0.99 10.18
CA ALA A 35 -10.25 0.17 9.29
C ALA A 35 -9.30 1.23 9.87
N LEU A 36 -9.44 1.55 11.17
CA LEU A 36 -8.56 2.49 11.86
C LEU A 36 -7.09 2.06 11.83
N VAL A 37 -6.81 0.79 12.11
CA VAL A 37 -5.43 0.27 12.10
C VAL A 37 -4.88 0.25 10.68
N ARG A 38 -5.68 -0.18 9.69
CA ARG A 38 -5.32 -0.13 8.26
C ARG A 38 -4.90 1.28 7.85
N ASP A 39 -5.71 2.29 8.17
CA ASP A 39 -5.45 3.67 7.76
C ASP A 39 -4.19 4.23 8.43
N LYS A 40 -3.94 3.91 9.70
CA LYS A 40 -2.67 4.24 10.37
C LYS A 40 -1.45 3.54 9.78
N LEU A 41 -1.58 2.27 9.39
CA LEU A 41 -0.51 1.54 8.69
C LEU A 41 -0.21 2.19 7.34
N TRP A 42 -1.24 2.63 6.62
CA TRP A 42 -1.08 3.34 5.36
C TRP A 42 -0.34 4.68 5.53
N GLU A 43 -0.77 5.51 6.46
CA GLU A 43 -0.11 6.78 6.79
C GLU A 43 1.37 6.59 7.15
N LEU A 44 1.67 5.59 7.99
CA LEU A 44 3.04 5.24 8.37
C LEU A 44 3.88 4.86 7.15
N VAL A 45 3.37 4.03 6.25
CA VAL A 45 4.10 3.63 5.04
C VAL A 45 4.37 4.85 4.15
N CYS A 46 3.36 5.67 3.86
CA CYS A 46 3.51 6.85 3.02
C CYS A 46 4.52 7.85 3.60
N GLN A 47 4.44 8.16 4.90
CA GLN A 47 5.36 9.07 5.57
C GLN A 47 6.80 8.57 5.47
N ARG A 48 7.03 7.27 5.72
CA ARG A 48 8.37 6.69 5.70
C ARG A 48 8.99 6.65 4.30
N ILE A 49 8.17 6.50 3.26
CA ILE A 49 8.62 6.61 1.87
C ILE A 49 9.13 8.03 1.58
N VAL A 50 8.40 9.06 2.02
CA VAL A 50 8.78 10.47 1.82
C VAL A 50 10.04 10.85 2.59
N GLU A 51 10.15 10.44 3.86
CA GLU A 51 11.24 10.87 4.75
C GLU A 51 12.63 10.36 4.33
N ARG A 52 12.70 9.22 3.63
CA ARG A 52 13.94 8.43 3.53
C ARG A 52 14.41 8.18 2.12
N THR A 53 13.56 8.37 1.14
CA THR A 53 13.96 8.30 -0.25
C THR A 53 14.06 9.74 -0.75
N GLY A 54 15.29 10.21 -1.01
CA GLY A 54 15.54 11.55 -1.58
C GLY A 54 14.86 11.75 -2.94
N PRO A 55 14.92 12.96 -3.52
CA PRO A 55 14.17 13.33 -4.73
C PRO A 55 14.42 12.42 -5.95
N GLU A 56 15.46 11.58 -5.95
CA GLU A 56 15.90 10.78 -7.10
C GLU A 56 15.53 9.28 -7.06
N GLU A 57 15.02 8.73 -5.96
CA GLU A 57 14.82 7.25 -5.82
C GLU A 57 13.38 6.79 -5.51
N MET A 58 12.41 7.71 -5.36
CA MET A 58 11.10 7.56 -4.69
C MET A 58 10.56 6.12 -4.61
N GLY A 59 10.39 5.59 -3.40
CA GLY A 59 9.80 4.26 -3.20
C GLY A 59 8.31 4.23 -3.57
N GLY A 60 7.74 3.03 -3.62
CA GLY A 60 6.35 2.81 -4.02
C GLY A 60 5.58 2.00 -2.99
N ALA A 61 4.30 2.30 -2.84
CA ALA A 61 3.37 1.50 -2.05
C ALA A 61 2.00 1.38 -2.72
N VAL A 62 1.41 0.18 -2.61
CA VAL A 62 0.04 -0.11 -3.02
C VAL A 62 -0.66 -0.76 -1.84
N MET A 63 -1.84 -0.28 -1.47
CA MET A 63 -2.71 -0.95 -0.51
C MET A 63 -4.02 -1.35 -1.19
N ILE A 64 -4.42 -2.60 -0.98
CA ILE A 64 -5.69 -3.16 -1.44
C ILE A 64 -6.46 -3.60 -0.20
N TYR A 65 -7.71 -3.19 -0.04
CA TYR A 65 -8.53 -3.64 1.08
C TYR A 65 -9.98 -3.89 0.67
N THR A 66 -10.62 -4.84 1.35
CA THR A 66 -12.05 -5.13 1.14
C THR A 66 -12.89 -3.89 1.41
N SER A 67 -13.77 -3.57 0.48
CA SER A 67 -14.77 -2.50 0.57
C SER A 67 -16.10 -2.99 0.00
N ASP A 68 -17.19 -2.29 0.31
CA ASP A 68 -18.54 -2.61 -0.15
C ASP A 68 -18.86 -1.85 -1.43
N ASN A 69 -18.23 -2.27 -2.53
CA ASN A 69 -18.42 -1.72 -3.88
C ASN A 69 -18.45 -2.86 -4.91
N GLU A 70 -18.70 -2.54 -6.19
CA GLU A 70 -18.83 -3.53 -7.27
C GLU A 70 -17.61 -4.44 -7.43
N GLN A 71 -16.40 -3.92 -7.16
CA GLN A 71 -15.16 -4.69 -7.25
C GLN A 71 -14.85 -5.48 -5.98
N GLY A 72 -15.57 -5.22 -4.88
CA GLY A 72 -15.36 -5.84 -3.56
C GLY A 72 -14.08 -5.37 -2.85
N PHE A 73 -13.38 -4.38 -3.39
CA PHE A 73 -12.17 -3.81 -2.82
C PHE A 73 -11.93 -2.37 -3.28
N GLU A 74 -11.09 -1.67 -2.54
CA GLU A 74 -10.51 -0.39 -2.93
C GLU A 74 -9.00 -0.47 -2.95
N MET A 75 -8.38 0.40 -3.73
CA MET A 75 -6.94 0.50 -3.87
C MET A 75 -6.45 1.92 -3.52
N ARG A 76 -5.27 2.01 -2.91
CA ARG A 76 -4.52 3.26 -2.76
C ARG A 76 -3.11 3.04 -3.30
N ILE A 77 -2.59 4.03 -4.02
CA ILE A 77 -1.21 4.05 -4.52
C ILE A 77 -0.49 5.26 -3.94
N PHE A 78 0.78 5.10 -3.59
CA PHE A 78 1.65 6.18 -3.17
C PHE A 78 3.06 6.00 -3.71
N GLY A 79 3.70 7.10 -4.10
CA GLY A 79 5.07 7.09 -4.61
C GLY A 79 5.18 6.52 -6.02
N ASP A 80 6.38 6.04 -6.39
CA ASP A 80 6.63 5.47 -7.72
C ASP A 80 6.33 3.97 -7.72
N THR A 81 5.23 3.60 -8.38
CA THR A 81 4.84 2.18 -8.56
C THR A 81 4.79 1.78 -10.03
N SER A 82 5.23 2.65 -10.96
CA SER A 82 5.03 2.53 -12.42
C SER A 82 3.58 2.29 -12.87
N ARG A 83 2.61 2.57 -11.99
CA ARG A 83 1.19 2.26 -12.15
C ARG A 83 0.37 3.40 -11.61
N ASP A 84 -0.67 3.77 -12.35
CA ASP A 84 -1.65 4.76 -11.92
C ASP A 84 -3.03 4.13 -11.76
N LEU A 85 -3.76 4.55 -10.73
CA LEU A 85 -5.18 4.23 -10.57
C LEU A 85 -6.02 5.23 -11.35
N VAL A 86 -6.90 4.73 -12.20
CA VAL A 86 -7.83 5.54 -12.99
C VAL A 86 -9.24 5.10 -12.67
N ASP A 87 -10.10 6.06 -12.31
CA ASP A 87 -11.53 5.83 -12.20
C ASP A 87 -12.18 5.86 -13.59
N PHE A 88 -12.99 4.85 -13.88
CA PHE A 88 -13.79 4.76 -15.09
C PHE A 88 -15.22 4.38 -14.71
N GLU A 89 -16.08 5.40 -14.59
CA GLU A 89 -17.50 5.25 -14.23
C GLU A 89 -17.71 4.50 -12.90
N GLY A 90 -16.87 4.77 -11.90
CA GLY A 90 -16.92 4.13 -10.57
C GLY A 90 -16.16 2.81 -10.47
N LEU A 91 -15.49 2.36 -11.53
CA LEU A 91 -14.57 1.23 -11.50
C LEU A 91 -13.12 1.72 -11.45
N TRP A 92 -12.32 1.17 -10.54
CA TRP A 92 -10.89 1.40 -10.49
C TRP A 92 -10.16 0.48 -11.48
N LEU A 93 -9.40 1.08 -12.39
CA LEU A 93 -8.53 0.41 -13.35
C LEU A 93 -7.06 0.79 -13.12
N VAL A 94 -6.15 -0.04 -13.63
CA VAL A 94 -4.70 0.22 -13.56
C VAL A 94 -4.18 0.59 -14.94
N LYS A 95 -3.57 1.77 -15.03
CA LYS A 95 -2.82 2.22 -16.19
C LYS A 95 -1.32 1.97 -15.97
N VAL A 96 -0.66 1.48 -17.02
CA VAL A 96 0.79 1.22 -17.09
C VAL A 96 1.42 2.22 -18.05
#